data_AF-A0A0V0WDZ5-F1
#
_entry.id   AF-A0A0V0WDZ5-F1
#
_cell.length_a   1.000
_cell.length_b   1.000
_cell.length_c   1.000
_cell.angle_alpha   90.00
_cell.angle_beta   90.00
_cell.angle_gamma   90.00
#
_symmetry.space_group_name_H-M   'P 1'
#
loop_
_entity.id
_entity.type
_entity.pdbx_description
1 polymer ?
#
loop_
_entity_poly.entity_id
_entity_poly.type
_entity_poly.pdbx_seq_one_letter_code
_entity_poly.pdbx_strand_id
1 'polypeptide(L)' 'MDQLLAVVEPARQFMKDSIRLVKRCTKPDRKEYQKIAMATAVGFAIMGFIGFFVKLIHIPINNIIVGA' A
#
# COMPACT_ATOMS: atom_id res chain seq x y z
N MET A 1 25.73 -19.20 -23.20
CA MET A 1 26.17 -17.97 -22.50
C MET A 1 25.60 -16.73 -23.18
N ASP A 2 25.40 -16.76 -24.50
CA ASP A 2 24.91 -15.64 -25.33
C ASP A 2 23.42 -15.28 -25.10
N GLN A 3 22.56 -16.26 -24.82
CA GLN A 3 21.16 -16.00 -24.45
C GLN A 3 21.02 -15.30 -23.09
N LEU A 4 21.94 -15.54 -22.16
CA LEU A 4 21.96 -14.82 -20.87
C LEU A 4 22.41 -13.37 -21.07
N LEU A 5 23.45 -13.14 -21.88
CA LEU A 5 23.89 -11.78 -22.23
C LEU A 5 22.77 -10.98 -22.92
N ALA A 6 22.00 -11.61 -23.81
CA ALA A 6 20.87 -10.98 -24.50
C ALA A 6 19.73 -10.50 -23.56
N VAL A 7 19.60 -11.08 -22.37
CA VAL A 7 18.61 -10.66 -21.35
C VAL A 7 19.22 -9.70 -20.32
N VAL A 8 20.51 -9.87 -20.03
CA VAL A 8 21.23 -9.05 -19.03
C VAL A 8 21.48 -7.63 -19.52
N GLU A 9 21.78 -7.43 -20.80
CA GLU A 9 21.98 -6.10 -21.38
C GLU A 9 20.73 -5.21 -21.33
N PRO A 10 19.54 -5.65 -21.80
CA PRO A 10 18.32 -4.84 -21.69
C PRO A 10 17.92 -4.62 -20.23
N ALA A 11 18.14 -5.59 -19.33
CA ALA A 11 17.91 -5.40 -17.90
C ALA A 11 18.82 -4.31 -17.29
N ARG A 12 20.11 -4.28 -17.67
CA ARG A 12 21.04 -3.22 -17.24
C ARG A 12 20.62 -1.85 -17.76
N GLN A 13 20.16 -1.77 -19.00
CA GLN A 13 19.66 -0.52 -19.59
C GLN A 13 18.41 -0.04 -18.84
N PHE A 14 17.44 -0.94 -18.59
CA PHE A 14 16.21 -0.64 -17.85
C PHE A 14 16.49 -0.14 -16.43
N MET A 15 17.43 -0.74 -15.71
CA MET A 15 17.83 -0.27 -14.38
C MET A 15 18.41 1.14 -14.42
N LYS A 16 19.29 1.44 -15.39
CA LYS A 16 19.86 2.79 -15.56
C LYS A 16 18.77 3.82 -15.86
N ASP A 17 17.83 3.49 -16.74
CA ASP A 17 16.74 4.39 -17.11
C ASP A 17 15.73 4.57 -15.95
N SER A 18 15.47 3.52 -15.18
CA SER A 18 14.63 3.59 -13.97
C SER A 18 15.22 4.53 -12.91
N ILE A 19 16.55 4.47 -12.69
CA ILE A 19 17.24 5.38 -11.76
C ILE A 19 17.17 6.82 -12.27
N ARG A 20 17.33 7.03 -13.59
CA ARG A 20 17.20 8.37 -14.20
C ARG A 20 15.78 8.91 -14.02
N LEU A 21 14.76 8.09 -14.20
CA LEU A 21 13.36 8.45 -14.00
C LEU A 21 13.09 8.88 -12.55
N VAL A 22 13.46 8.07 -11.56
CA VAL A 22 13.23 8.38 -10.14
C VAL A 22 13.93 9.69 -9.71
N LYS A 23 15.10 9.99 -10.28
CA LYS A 23 15.80 11.26 -10.05
C LYS A 23 15.14 12.45 -10.72
N ARG A 24 14.42 12.25 -11.83
CA ARG A 24 13.67 13.27 -12.58
C ARG A 24 12.32 13.59 -11.93
N CYS A 25 11.71 12.63 -11.23
CA CYS A 25 10.44 12.82 -10.55
C CYS A 25 10.54 13.88 -9.44
N THR A 26 9.52 14.73 -9.34
CA THR A 26 9.36 15.65 -8.22
C THR A 26 9.08 14.83 -6.95
N LYS A 27 9.99 14.92 -5.98
CA LYS A 27 9.79 14.27 -4.68
C LYS A 27 8.87 15.12 -3.83
N PRO A 28 7.89 14.52 -3.12
CA PRO A 28 6.98 15.27 -2.29
C PRO A 28 7.74 16.01 -1.19
N ASP A 29 7.36 17.26 -0.94
CA ASP A 29 7.89 18.01 0.18
C ASP A 29 7.31 17.50 1.51
N ARG A 30 7.94 17.83 2.64
CA ARG A 30 7.50 17.41 3.98
C ARG A 30 6.04 17.80 4.24
N LYS A 31 5.61 18.99 3.77
CA LYS A 31 4.24 19.47 3.94
C LYS A 31 3.23 18.64 3.16
N GLU A 32 3.54 18.28 1.91
CA GLU A 32 2.68 17.46 1.07
C GLU A 32 2.56 16.04 1.62
N TYR A 33 3.71 15.47 2.03
CA TYR A 33 3.74 14.16 2.65
C TYR A 33 2.92 14.11 3.95
N GLN A 34 3.04 15.12 4.81
CA GLN A 34 2.28 15.20 6.05
C GLN A 34 0.77 15.31 5.80
N LYS A 35 0.35 16.08 4.79
CA LYS A 35 -1.07 16.19 4.42
C LYS A 35 -1.64 14.86 3.95
N ILE A 36 -0.91 14.14 3.08
CA ILE A 36 -1.31 12.82 2.59
C ILE A 36 -1.35 11.83 3.76
N ALA A 37 -0.29 11.78 4.58
CA ALA A 37 -0.21 10.88 5.72
C ALA A 37 -1.35 11.09 6.72
N MET A 38 -1.71 12.35 7.01
CA MET A 38 -2.84 12.66 7.89
C MET A 38 -4.17 12.21 7.29
N ALA A 39 -4.40 12.45 6.01
CA ALA A 39 -5.62 11.99 5.33
C ALA A 39 -5.73 10.46 5.33
N THR A 40 -4.63 9.75 5.06
CA THR A 40 -4.58 8.29 5.10
C THR A 40 -4.79 7.75 6.52
N ALA A 41 -4.20 8.37 7.54
CA ALA A 41 -4.37 7.96 8.94
C ALA A 41 -5.83 8.07 9.39
N VAL A 42 -6.52 9.15 9.01
CA VAL A 42 -7.96 9.32 9.29
C VAL A 42 -8.78 8.25 8.59
N GLY A 43 -8.50 7.97 7.31
CA GLY A 43 -9.18 6.89 6.56
C GLY A 43 -8.97 5.52 7.21
N PHE A 44 -7.75 5.22 7.64
CA PHE A 44 -7.44 3.97 8.35
C PHE A 44 -8.19 3.85 9.67
N ALA A 45 -8.26 4.94 10.46
CA ALA A 45 -9.00 4.98 11.71
C ALA A 45 -10.50 4.71 11.50
N ILE A 46 -11.12 5.31 10.48
CA ILE A 46 -12.54 5.10 10.16
C ILE A 46 -12.80 3.64 9.77
N MET A 47 -12.00 3.09 8.85
CA MET A 47 -12.18 1.71 8.39
C MET A 47 -11.94 0.70 9.52
N GLY A 48 -10.94 0.96 10.37
CA GLY A 48 -10.67 0.14 11.56
C GLY A 48 -11.81 0.19 12.58
N PHE A 49 -12.37 1.38 12.82
CA PHE A 49 -13.50 1.54 13.73
C PHE A 49 -14.73 0.80 13.22
N ILE A 50 -15.10 0.97 11.95
CA ILE A 50 -16.24 0.26 11.35
C ILE A 50 -16.08 -1.26 11.52
N GLY A 51 -14.91 -1.80 11.20
CA GLY A 51 -14.63 -3.23 11.35
C GLY A 51 -14.74 -3.73 12.81
N PHE A 52 -14.30 -2.93 13.78
CA PHE A 52 -14.39 -3.27 15.20
C PHE A 52 -15.85 -3.34 15.67
N PHE A 53 -16.68 -2.36 15.32
CA PHE A 53 -18.09 -2.33 15.74
C PHE A 53 -18.92 -3.42 15.07
N VAL A 54 -18.72 -3.66 13.77
CA VAL A 54 -19.37 -4.77 13.06
C VAL A 54 -19.05 -6.09 13.75
N LYS A 55 -17.77 -6.33 14.07
CA LYS A 55 -17.35 -7.56 14.74
C LYS A 55 -17.91 -7.67 16.17
N LEU A 56 -17.93 -6.57 16.93
CA LEU A 56 -18.52 -6.53 18.27
C LEU A 56 -20.00 -6.92 18.28
N ILE A 57 -20.78 -6.45 17.30
CA ILE A 57 -22.21 -6.75 17.20
C ILE A 57 -22.44 -8.18 16.71
N HIS A 58 -21.62 -8.66 15.77
CA HIS A 58 -21.81 -9.99 15.18
C HIS A 58 -21.44 -11.14 16.12
N ILE A 59 -20.49 -10.97 17.05
CA ILE A 59 -20.12 -12.01 18.04
C ILE A 59 -21.31 -12.46 18.90
N PRO A 60 -22.04 -11.57 19.62
CA PRO A 60 -23.19 -11.98 20.42
C PRO A 60 -24.35 -12.47 19.56
N ILE A 61 -24.58 -11.86 18.38
CA ILE A 61 -25.61 -12.32 17.45
C ILE A 61 -25.34 -13.76 17.02
N ASN A 62 -24.11 -14.10 16.63
CA ASN A 62 -23.76 -15.46 16.25
C ASN A 62 -23.90 -16.44 17.43
N ASN A 63 -23.53 -16.02 18.64
CA ASN A 63 -23.70 -16.85 19.84
C ASN A 63 -25.19 -17.12 20.16
N ILE A 64 -26.09 -16.16 19.89
CA ILE A 64 -27.55 -16.33 20.10
C ILE A 64 -28.17 -17.19 18.99
N ILE A 65 -27.72 -17.04 17.73
CA ILE A 65 -28.34 -17.73 16.58
C ILE A 65 -27.85 -19.18 16.43
N VAL A 66 -26.55 -19.43 16.63
CA VAL A 66 -25.94 -20.76 16.44
C VAL A 66 -25.86 -21.56 17.75
N GLY A 67 -25.89 -20.91 18.92
CA GLY A 67 -25.75 -21.55 20.23
C GLY A 67 -27.04 -22.14 20.82
N ALA A 68 -28.11 -22.24 20.02
CA ALA A 68 -29.33 -22.99 20.33
C ALA A 68 -29.34 -24.32 19.57
#